data_AF-A0A1G0M5Y5-F1
#
_entry.id   AF-A0A1G0M5Y5-F1
#
_cell.length_a   1.000
_cell.length_b   1.000
_cell.length_c   1.000
_cell.angle_alpha   90.00
_cell.angle_beta   90.00
_cell.angle_gamma   90.00
#
_symmetry.space_group_name_H-M   'P 1'
#
loop_
_entity.id
_entity.type
_entity.pdbx_description
1 polymer ?
#
loop_
_entity_poly.entity_id
_entity_poly.type
_entity_poly.pdbx_seq_one_letter_code
_entity_poly.pdbx_strand_id
1 'polypeptide(L)'
;MRMTVITRMTLLASACLLLAACSSNFLVYKQGRHFYVTSTGQELKSVLCDSGDLKRILEESNLNLPLQSKLDESICGTGKVRERVLAVLEEMSREERSTLKASFQAHGYDINNVANC
;
A
#
# COMPACT_ATOMS: atom_id res chain seq x y z
N MET A 1 18.54 -34.47 -53.65
CA MET A 1 19.93 -34.73 -53.19
C MET A 1 20.22 -33.87 -51.98
N ARG A 2 20.66 -34.53 -50.89
CA ARG A 2 21.47 -34.04 -49.75
C ARG A 2 20.87 -32.96 -48.83
N MET A 3 20.46 -33.36 -47.62
CA MET A 3 21.23 -33.30 -46.33
C MET A 3 21.05 -31.92 -45.69
N THR A 4 20.67 -31.72 -44.43
CA THR A 4 21.05 -32.47 -43.21
C THR A 4 20.07 -32.13 -42.08
N VAL A 5 19.75 -33.11 -41.24
CA VAL A 5 19.02 -33.00 -39.98
C VAL A 5 19.93 -32.35 -38.91
N ILE A 6 19.31 -31.90 -37.81
CA ILE A 6 19.89 -31.68 -36.48
C ILE A 6 20.36 -30.25 -36.21
N THR A 7 19.51 -29.44 -35.56
CA THR A 7 19.96 -28.72 -34.36
C THR A 7 18.80 -28.44 -33.40
N ARG A 8 18.62 -29.37 -32.46
CA ARG A 8 18.36 -29.12 -31.04
C ARG A 8 17.35 -28.03 -30.69
N MET A 9 16.10 -28.45 -30.59
CA MET A 9 15.32 -28.40 -29.35
C MET A 9 16.16 -27.96 -28.14
N THR A 10 16.17 -26.65 -27.85
CA THR A 10 16.72 -26.12 -26.61
C THR A 10 15.74 -25.09 -26.08
N LEU A 11 14.82 -25.61 -25.25
CA LEU A 11 13.93 -24.88 -24.36
C LEU A 11 14.80 -23.99 -23.46
N LEU A 12 15.04 -22.73 -23.84
CA LEU A 12 15.68 -21.77 -22.93
C LEU A 12 14.63 -21.20 -21.97
N ALA A 13 14.65 -21.77 -20.77
CA ALA A 13 14.26 -21.21 -19.49
C ALA A 13 13.78 -19.75 -19.52
N SER A 14 12.47 -19.55 -19.66
CA SER A 14 11.79 -18.34 -19.17
C SER A 14 11.40 -18.57 -17.70
N ALA A 15 12.41 -18.76 -16.85
CA ALA A 15 12.27 -18.89 -15.41
C ALA A 15 12.84 -17.60 -14.78
N CYS A 16 12.01 -16.57 -14.71
CA CYS A 16 12.11 -15.42 -13.79
C CYS A 16 11.19 -14.33 -14.32
N LEU A 17 9.90 -14.40 -14.02
CA LEU A 17 8.98 -13.25 -14.00
C LEU A 17 7.70 -13.66 -13.23
N LEU A 18 7.86 -14.39 -12.12
CA LEU A 18 6.88 -14.34 -11.04
C LEU A 18 7.25 -13.13 -10.17
N LEU A 19 7.20 -11.93 -10.76
CA LEU A 19 6.94 -10.76 -9.93
C LEU A 19 5.53 -10.97 -9.42
N ALA A 20 5.42 -11.46 -8.17
CA ALA A 20 4.18 -11.47 -7.45
C ALA A 20 3.59 -10.06 -7.58
N ALA A 21 2.53 -9.95 -8.38
CA ALA A 21 1.81 -8.70 -8.53
C ALA A 21 1.08 -8.47 -7.20
N CYS A 22 1.78 -7.88 -6.24
CA CYS A 22 1.20 -7.44 -5.00
C CYS A 22 0.22 -6.32 -5.27
N SER A 23 -1.05 -6.65 -5.47
CA SER A 23 -2.09 -5.65 -5.48
C SER A 23 -2.49 -5.34 -4.04
N SER A 24 -1.66 -4.53 -3.39
CA SER A 24 -1.88 -4.02 -2.05
C SER A 24 -2.90 -2.88 -2.08
N ASN A 25 -4.17 -3.19 -1.89
CA ASN A 25 -5.21 -2.17 -1.76
C ASN A 25 -5.45 -1.87 -0.29
N PHE A 26 -4.82 -0.81 0.25
CA PHE A 26 -5.07 -0.37 1.63
C PHE A 26 -6.47 0.26 1.73
N LEU A 27 -7.42 -0.49 2.29
CA LEU A 27 -8.83 -0.13 2.35
C LEU A 27 -9.25 0.11 3.81
N VAL A 28 -9.84 1.27 4.07
CA VAL A 28 -10.36 1.68 5.37
C VAL A 28 -11.88 1.77 5.31
N TYR A 29 -12.56 1.38 6.39
CA TYR A 29 -13.99 1.48 6.55
C TYR A 29 -14.33 2.30 7.79
N LYS A 30 -15.28 3.23 7.68
CA LYS A 30 -15.79 4.00 8.81
C LYS A 30 -17.24 4.39 8.58
N GLN A 31 -18.09 4.17 9.57
CA GLN A 31 -19.52 4.54 9.54
C GLN A 31 -20.25 4.03 8.28
N GLY A 32 -20.03 2.76 7.91
CA GLY A 32 -20.67 2.12 6.76
C GLY A 32 -20.12 2.54 5.39
N ARG A 33 -19.07 3.37 5.35
CA ARG A 33 -18.40 3.80 4.11
C ARG A 33 -17.02 3.18 4.01
N HIS A 34 -16.56 2.94 2.78
CA HIS A 34 -15.26 2.34 2.50
C HIS A 34 -14.45 3.21 1.56
N PHE A 35 -13.15 3.31 1.82
CA PHE A 35 -12.26 4.17 1.06
C PHE A 35 -10.91 3.50 0.87
N TYR A 36 -10.40 3.53 -0.37
CA TYR A 36 -9.01 3.19 -0.60
C TYR A 36 -8.15 4.35 -0.13
N VAL A 37 -7.21 4.13 0.78
CA VAL A 37 -6.30 5.16 1.27
C VAL A 37 -5.42 5.71 0.14
N THR A 38 -5.25 4.96 -0.94
CA THR A 38 -4.58 5.39 -2.16
C THR A 38 -5.46 6.25 -3.09
N SER A 39 -6.77 6.38 -2.83
CA SER A 39 -7.70 7.17 -3.64
C SER A 39 -7.49 8.67 -3.46
N THR A 40 -7.73 9.45 -4.51
CA THR A 40 -7.70 10.92 -4.50
C THR A 40 -9.07 11.56 -4.24
N GLY A 41 -10.09 10.75 -3.91
CA GLY A 41 -11.44 11.23 -3.65
C GLY A 41 -11.54 12.22 -2.49
N GLN A 42 -12.36 13.25 -2.65
CA GLN A 42 -12.53 14.31 -1.65
C GLN A 42 -13.13 13.83 -0.33
N GLU A 43 -13.93 12.76 -0.37
CA GLU A 43 -14.52 12.18 0.84
C GLU A 43 -13.47 11.53 1.75
N LEU A 44 -12.51 10.78 1.19
CA LEU A 44 -11.38 10.23 1.96
C LEU A 44 -10.56 11.36 2.59
N LYS A 45 -10.30 12.43 1.82
CA LYS A 45 -9.58 13.60 2.34
C LYS A 45 -10.33 14.22 3.52
N SER A 46 -11.65 14.40 3.40
CA SER A 46 -12.46 14.97 4.49
C SER A 46 -12.44 14.08 5.74
N VAL A 47 -12.55 12.76 5.57
CA VAL A 47 -12.64 11.80 6.69
C VAL A 47 -11.30 11.56 7.37
N LEU A 48 -10.18 11.53 6.64
CA LEU A 48 -8.86 11.26 7.19
C LEU A 48 -8.04 12.52 7.47
N CYS A 49 -8.03 13.48 6.55
CA CYS A 49 -7.12 14.62 6.59
C CYS A 49 -7.77 15.83 7.26
N ASP A 50 -8.90 16.30 6.73
CA ASP A 50 -9.53 17.53 7.21
C ASP A 50 -10.12 17.37 8.62
N SER A 51 -10.48 16.14 9.00
CA SER A 51 -10.90 15.77 10.36
C SER A 51 -9.75 15.72 11.39
N GLY A 52 -8.51 15.63 10.92
CA GLY A 52 -7.33 15.36 11.75
C GLY A 52 -7.20 13.91 12.22
N ASP A 53 -8.02 12.97 11.72
CA ASP A 53 -7.96 11.57 12.11
C ASP A 53 -6.63 10.91 11.76
N LEU A 54 -6.12 11.13 10.55
CA LEU A 54 -4.85 10.53 10.11
C LEU A 54 -3.71 10.94 11.03
N LYS A 55 -3.64 12.24 11.38
CA LYS A 55 -2.60 12.76 12.25
C LYS A 55 -2.58 12.04 13.60
N ARG A 56 -3.75 11.93 14.26
CA ARG A 56 -3.89 11.22 15.55
C ARG A 56 -3.54 9.74 15.44
N ILE A 57 -4.01 9.09 14.37
CA ILE A 57 -3.69 7.68 14.09
C ILE A 57 -2.18 7.48 13.95
N LEU A 58 -1.49 8.36 13.23
CA LEU A 58 -0.03 8.27 13.04
C LEU A 58 0.72 8.54 14.34
N GLU A 59 0.33 9.57 15.10
CA GLU A 59 0.92 9.88 16.40
C GLU A 59 0.79 8.71 17.40
N GLU A 60 -0.33 7.98 17.38
CA GLU A 60 -0.60 6.84 18.27
C GLU A 60 -0.14 5.48 17.70
N SER A 61 0.37 5.43 16.46
CA SER A 61 0.77 4.17 15.79
C SER A 61 2.12 3.60 16.24
N ASN A 62 2.84 4.29 17.11
CA ASN A 62 4.22 3.99 17.50
C ASN A 62 5.22 3.88 16.32
N LEU A 63 4.84 4.35 15.13
CA LEU A 63 5.76 4.48 14.00
C LEU A 63 6.80 5.55 14.31
N ASN A 64 8.00 5.43 13.73
CA ASN A 64 9.01 6.49 13.87
C ASN A 64 8.54 7.79 13.19
N LEU A 65 9.02 8.94 13.69
CA LEU A 65 8.61 10.27 13.19
C LEU A 65 8.82 10.44 11.67
N PRO A 66 9.93 9.97 11.06
CA PRO A 66 10.08 10.03 9.61
C PRO A 66 8.96 9.33 8.84
N LEU A 67 8.55 8.15 9.30
CA LEU A 67 7.51 7.36 8.65
C LEU A 67 6.12 7.97 8.86
N GLN A 68 5.85 8.52 10.06
CA GLN A 68 4.63 9.31 10.30
C GLN A 68 4.55 10.48 9.32
N SER A 69 5.62 11.27 9.19
CA SER A 69 5.66 12.43 8.28
C SER A 69 5.48 12.02 6.82
N LYS A 70 6.13 10.93 6.37
CA LYS A 70 5.97 10.40 5.01
C LYS A 70 4.53 9.95 4.73
N LEU A 71 3.89 9.28 5.68
CA LEU A 71 2.50 8.82 5.55
C LEU A 71 1.53 10.00 5.50
N ASP A 72 1.69 10.99 6.38
CA ASP A 72 0.86 12.19 6.38
C ASP A 72 0.99 12.96 5.06
N GLU A 73 2.21 13.24 4.61
CA GLU A 73 2.45 13.96 3.36
C GLU A 73 1.92 13.16 2.14
N SER A 74 2.12 11.85 2.10
CA SER A 74 1.69 11.03 0.97
C SER A 74 0.16 10.88 0.90
N ILE A 75 -0.54 10.84 2.03
CA ILE A 75 -2.00 10.63 2.08
C ILE A 75 -2.77 11.96 2.03
N CYS A 76 -2.27 13.01 2.67
CA CYS A 76 -2.96 14.30 2.87
C CYS A 76 -2.30 15.50 2.15
N GLY A 77 -1.09 15.35 1.60
CA GLY A 77 -0.41 16.41 0.88
C GLY A 77 -1.08 16.82 -0.43
N THR A 78 -0.76 18.04 -0.89
CA THR A 78 -1.18 18.53 -2.21
C THR A 78 -0.48 17.75 -3.30
N GLY A 79 -1.23 17.12 -4.20
CA GLY A 79 -0.66 16.28 -5.26
C GLY A 79 -0.48 14.81 -4.86
N LYS A 80 -1.41 14.28 -4.05
CA LYS A 80 -1.50 12.85 -3.77
C LYS A 80 -1.42 12.02 -5.05
N VAL A 81 -0.42 11.16 -5.10
CA VAL A 81 -0.22 10.18 -6.17
C VAL A 81 -0.30 8.79 -5.52
N ARG A 82 -1.15 7.92 -6.05
CA ARG A 82 -1.37 6.55 -5.52
C ARG A 82 -0.04 5.82 -5.30
N GLU A 83 0.86 5.95 -6.27
CA GLU A 83 2.17 5.33 -6.30
C GLU A 83 3.07 5.80 -5.14
N ARG A 84 2.94 7.06 -4.70
CA ARG A 84 3.68 7.57 -3.53
C ARG A 84 3.22 6.91 -2.24
N VAL A 85 1.91 6.79 -2.05
CA VAL A 85 1.35 6.10 -0.87
C VAL A 85 1.78 4.64 -0.86
N LEU A 86 1.72 3.97 -2.02
CA LEU A 86 2.17 2.58 -2.14
C LEU A 86 3.65 2.42 -1.84
N ALA A 87 4.52 3.28 -2.37
CA ALA A 87 5.95 3.24 -2.11
C ALA A 87 6.26 3.34 -0.60
N VAL A 88 5.60 4.26 0.11
CA VAL A 88 5.76 4.36 1.57
C VAL A 88 5.30 3.09 2.28
N LEU A 89 4.16 2.50 1.88
CA LEU A 89 3.64 1.27 2.48
C LEU A 89 4.50 0.03 2.17
N GLU A 90 5.14 -0.01 1.00
CA GLU A 90 6.06 -1.08 0.58
C GLU A 90 7.40 -1.02 1.32
N GLU A 91 7.86 0.18 1.69
CA GLU A 91 9.05 0.39 2.53
C GLU A 91 8.83 -0.08 3.98
N MET A 92 7.58 -0.23 4.43
CA MET A 92 7.27 -0.61 5.82
C MET A 92 7.50 -2.10 6.07
N SER A 93 8.13 -2.38 7.21
CA SER A 93 8.16 -3.72 7.79
C SER A 93 6.76 -4.25 8.10
N ARG A 94 6.65 -5.56 8.30
CA ARG A 94 5.38 -6.19 8.66
C ARG A 94 4.88 -5.69 10.02
N GLU A 95 5.80 -5.45 10.95
CA GLU A 95 5.54 -4.93 12.29
C GLU A 95 4.97 -3.51 12.20
N GLU A 96 5.60 -2.62 11.44
CA GLU A 96 5.10 -1.25 11.22
C GLU A 96 3.72 -1.24 10.55
N ARG A 97 3.49 -2.12 9.56
CA ARG A 97 2.17 -2.28 8.95
C ARG A 97 1.12 -2.77 9.95
N SER A 98 1.52 -3.66 10.85
CA SER A 98 0.67 -4.18 11.92
C SER A 98 0.32 -3.11 12.96
N THR A 99 1.28 -2.28 13.37
CA THR A 99 1.02 -1.20 14.34
C THR A 99 0.18 -0.09 13.72
N LEU A 100 0.42 0.26 12.45
CA LEU A 100 -0.43 1.19 11.71
C LEU A 100 -1.88 0.69 11.65
N LYS A 101 -2.08 -0.58 11.27
CA LYS A 101 -3.40 -1.22 11.26
C LYS A 101 -4.08 -1.14 12.63
N ALA A 102 -3.37 -1.51 13.70
CA ALA A 102 -3.91 -1.48 15.05
C ALA A 102 -4.34 -0.07 15.48
N SER A 103 -3.56 0.96 15.12
CA SER A 103 -3.89 2.35 15.45
C SER A 103 -5.17 2.84 14.76
N PHE A 104 -5.32 2.55 13.47
CA PHE A 104 -6.57 2.84 12.76
C PHE A 104 -7.77 2.12 13.40
N GLN A 105 -7.62 0.85 13.80
CA GLN A 105 -8.67 0.10 14.49
C GLN A 105 -9.04 0.72 15.84
N ALA A 106 -8.05 1.20 16.61
CA ALA A 106 -8.29 1.93 17.85
C ALA A 106 -9.09 3.23 17.64
N HIS A 107 -9.01 3.82 16.44
CA HIS A 107 -9.75 5.02 16.03
C HIS A 107 -11.10 4.72 15.33
N GLY A 108 -11.58 3.48 15.41
CA GLY A 108 -12.88 3.08 14.89
C GLY A 108 -12.93 2.86 13.38
N TYR A 109 -11.78 2.56 12.76
CA TYR A 109 -11.71 2.13 11.37
C TYR A 109 -11.58 0.62 11.26
N ASP A 110 -12.41 -0.03 10.46
CA ASP A 110 -12.12 -1.39 10.02
C ASP A 110 -11.15 -1.35 8.85
N ILE A 111 -10.11 -2.19 8.89
CA ILE A 111 -9.05 -2.22 7.89
C ILE A 111 -8.79 -3.63 7.40
N ASN A 112 -8.58 -3.75 6.09
CA ASN A 112 -8.13 -5.00 5.49
C ASN A 112 -6.63 -5.25 5.78
N ASN A 113 -5.93 -6.02 4.93
CA ASN A 113 -4.48 -6.14 5.11
C ASN A 113 -3.78 -4.92 4.51
N VAL A 114 -2.94 -4.27 5.33
CA VAL A 114 -2.05 -3.19 4.89
C VAL A 114 -0.92 -3.83 4.11
N ALA A 115 -1.04 -3.77 2.79
CA ALA A 115 -0.13 -4.36 1.81
C ALA A 115 0.19 -5.86 1.99
N ASN A 116 -0.27 -6.69 1.06
CA ASN A 116 -0.01 -8.13 1.04
C ASN A 116 1.07 -8.43 -0.01
N CYS A 117 2.30 -8.02 0.31
CA CYS A 117 3.54 -8.71 0.01
C CYS A 117 4.16 -9.09 1.37
#